data_AF-A0A529M1I2-F1
#
_entry.id   AF-A0A529M1I2-F1
#
_cell.length_a   1.000
_cell.length_b   1.000
_cell.length_c   1.000
_cell.angle_alpha   90.00
_cell.angle_beta   90.00
_cell.angle_gamma   90.00
#
_symmetry.space_group_name_H-M   'P 1'
#
loop_
_entity.id
_entity.type
_entity.pdbx_description
1 polymer ?
#
loop_
_entity_poly.entity_id
_entity_poly.type
_entity_poly.pdbx_seq_one_letter_code
_entity_poly.pdbx_strand_id
1 'polypeptide(L)' 'VGDVLPSRLRHVELLGAANSHLRRATDGRTVGQELRAEELRLAADRLGRIVGAIDVEDMLDVIFSQFCIGK' A
#
# COMPACT_ATOMS: atom_id res chain seq x y z
N VAL A 1 -24.57 5.29 9.63
CA VAL A 1 -23.29 5.25 8.90
C VAL A 1 -22.93 3.78 8.74
N GLY A 2 -23.05 3.24 7.53
CA GLY A 2 -22.70 1.85 7.26
C GLY A 2 -21.18 1.72 7.19
N ASP A 3 -20.63 0.77 7.91
CA ASP A 3 -19.18 0.53 7.92
C ASP A 3 -18.76 -0.05 6.57
N VAL A 4 -17.87 0.64 5.85
CA VAL A 4 -17.35 0.18 4.55
C VAL A 4 -16.11 -0.65 4.83
N LEU A 5 -16.30 -1.95 4.96
CA LEU A 5 -15.20 -2.88 5.18
C LEU A 5 -14.58 -3.32 3.84
N PRO A 6 -13.25 -3.31 3.70
CA PRO A 6 -12.60 -3.83 2.50
C PRO A 6 -12.85 -5.33 2.36
N SER A 7 -13.47 -5.75 1.26
CA SER A 7 -13.79 -7.18 1.01
C SER A 7 -12.69 -7.95 0.29
N ARG A 8 -11.66 -7.26 -0.24
CA ARG A 8 -10.54 -7.88 -0.97
C ARG A 8 -9.29 -7.93 -0.10
N LEU A 9 -8.65 -9.09 -0.02
CA LEU A 9 -7.41 -9.31 0.76
C LEU A 9 -6.33 -8.27 0.41
N ARG A 10 -6.08 -8.02 -0.89
CA ARG A 10 -5.12 -6.98 -1.32
C ARG A 10 -5.37 -5.60 -0.72
N HIS A 11 -6.62 -5.17 -0.58
CA HIS A 11 -6.94 -3.87 -0.02
C HIS A 11 -6.68 -3.86 1.49
N VAL A 12 -6.98 -4.97 2.17
CA VAL A 12 -6.67 -5.15 3.60
C VAL A 12 -5.15 -5.07 3.83
N GLU A 13 -4.37 -5.74 2.99
CA GLU A 13 -2.90 -5.72 3.07
C GLU A 13 -2.33 -4.32 2.82
N LEU A 14 -2.79 -3.62 1.77
CA LEU A 14 -2.38 -2.26 1.46
C LEU A 14 -2.73 -1.28 2.59
N LEU A 15 -3.93 -1.38 3.17
CA LEU A 15 -4.33 -0.58 4.33
C LEU A 15 -3.49 -0.91 5.57
N GLY A 16 -3.18 -2.18 5.80
CA GLY A 16 -2.31 -2.61 6.89
C GLY A 16 -0.89 -2.04 6.76
N ALA A 17 -0.33 -2.07 5.55
CA ALA A 17 0.98 -1.47 5.25
C ALA A 17 0.97 0.05 5.43
N ALA A 18 -0.04 0.75 4.89
CA ALA A 18 -0.19 2.20 5.06
C ALA A 18 -0.27 2.57 6.54
N ASN A 19 -1.08 1.85 7.33
CA ASN A 19 -1.21 2.07 8.77
C ASN A 19 0.12 1.86 9.52
N SER A 20 0.92 0.85 9.14
CA SER A 20 2.25 0.63 9.73
C SER A 20 3.17 1.83 9.52
N HIS A 21 3.23 2.36 8.29
CA HIS A 21 4.01 3.54 7.96
C HIS A 21 3.53 4.80 8.72
N LEU A 22 2.22 5.02 8.79
CA LEU A 22 1.65 6.13 9.56
C LEU A 22 2.04 6.05 11.04
N ARG A 23 1.96 4.85 11.64
CA ARG A 23 2.39 4.64 13.03
C ARG A 23 3.86 5.00 13.22
N ARG A 24 4.74 4.59 12.29
CA ARG A 24 6.17 4.93 12.33
C ARG A 24 6.42 6.43 12.15
N ALA A 25 5.69 7.10 11.27
CA ALA A 25 5.77 8.56 11.09
C ALA A 25 5.37 9.35 12.35
N THR A 26 4.40 8.82 13.10
CA THR A 26 3.91 9.43 14.35
C THR A 26 4.66 8.98 15.60
N ASP A 27 5.46 7.91 15.53
CA ASP A 27 6.23 7.41 16.66
C ASP A 27 7.25 8.46 17.11
N GLY A 28 7.23 8.81 18.40
CA GLY A 28 8.19 9.74 19.00
C GLY A 28 9.65 9.28 18.90
N ARG A 29 9.88 7.97 18.70
CA ARG A 29 11.21 7.38 18.49
C ARG A 29 11.75 7.61 17.07
N THR A 30 10.91 7.94 16.11
CA THR A 30 11.35 8.29 14.75
C THR A 30 11.90 9.71 14.77
N VAL A 31 13.24 9.81 14.80
CA VAL A 31 13.99 11.07 14.85
C VAL A 31 14.24 11.58 13.44
N GLY A 32 14.06 12.88 13.23
CA GLY A 32 14.31 13.53 11.94
C GLY A 32 13.05 13.72 11.10
N GLN A 33 12.84 14.95 10.63
CA GLN A 33 11.69 15.29 9.78
C GLN A 33 11.75 14.57 8.42
N GLU A 34 12.95 14.29 7.91
CA GLU A 34 13.18 13.57 6.66
C GLU A 34 12.66 12.12 6.73
N LEU A 35 12.99 11.39 7.81
CA LEU A 35 12.49 10.03 8.00
C LEU A 35 10.98 9.99 8.18
N ARG A 36 10.40 10.97 8.89
CA ARG A 36 8.94 11.08 9.01
C ARG A 36 8.28 11.37 7.67
N ALA A 37 8.86 12.26 6.87
CA ALA A 37 8.37 12.57 5.54
C ALA A 37 8.42 11.34 4.62
N GLU A 38 9.48 10.54 4.71
CA GLU A 38 9.59 9.29 3.94
C GLU A 38 8.52 8.27 4.35
N GLU A 39 8.27 8.07 5.66
CA GLU A 39 7.18 7.20 6.11
C GLU A 39 5.81 7.69 5.62
N LEU A 40 5.57 9.00 5.59
CA LEU A 40 4.33 9.56 5.02
C LEU A 40 4.24 9.34 3.50
N ARG A 41 5.35 9.47 2.77
CA ARG A 41 5.42 9.18 1.33
C ARG A 41 5.07 7.72 1.05
N LEU A 42 5.63 6.79 1.82
CA LEU A 42 5.34 5.36 1.71
C LEU A 42 3.90 5.05 2.07
N ALA A 43 3.33 5.67 3.11
CA ALA A 43 1.91 5.51 3.43
C ALA A 43 1.00 5.98 2.28
N ALA A 44 1.31 7.12 1.67
CA ALA A 44 0.56 7.66 0.54
C ALA A 44 0.63 6.74 -0.70
N ASP A 45 1.80 6.15 -0.99
CA ASP A 45 1.96 5.17 -2.07
C ASP A 45 1.03 3.97 -1.90
N ARG A 46 1.02 3.37 -0.69
CA ARG A 46 0.15 2.20 -0.40
C ARG A 46 -1.34 2.54 -0.55
N LEU A 47 -1.76 3.73 -0.15
CA LEU A 47 -3.13 4.20 -0.35
C LEU A 47 -3.42 4.46 -1.84
N GLY A 48 -2.47 5.02 -2.58
CA GLY A 48 -2.54 5.22 -4.03
C GLY A 48 -2.85 3.93 -4.78
N ARG A 49 -2.18 2.82 -4.42
CA ARG A 49 -2.41 1.49 -5.01
C ARG A 49 -3.84 0.98 -4.82
N ILE A 50 -4.55 1.40 -3.78
CA ILE A 50 -5.96 1.03 -3.56
C ILE A 50 -6.88 1.75 -4.55
N VAL A 51 -6.61 3.03 -4.83
CA VAL A 51 -7.44 3.88 -5.71
C VAL A 51 -7.06 3.78 -7.19
N GLY A 52 -6.04 2.98 -7.53
CA GLY A 52 -5.65 2.71 -8.91
C GLY A 52 -4.40 3.48 -9.39
N ALA A 53 -3.58 4.01 -8.49
CA ALA A 53 -2.20 4.32 -8.84
C ALA A 53 -1.45 2.98 -8.99
N ILE A 54 -1.30 2.53 -10.24
CA ILE A 54 -0.70 1.24 -10.58
C ILE A 54 0.73 1.51 -11.05
N ASP A 55 1.71 0.95 -10.34
CA ASP A 55 3.11 0.94 -10.76
C ASP A 55 3.30 -0.05 -11.94
N VAL A 56 4.35 0.13 -12.74
CA VAL A 56 4.63 -0.73 -13.90
C VAL A 56 4.76 -2.19 -13.49
N GLU A 57 5.37 -2.46 -12.33
CA GLU A 57 5.52 -3.81 -11.79
C GLU A 57 4.18 -4.47 -11.46
N ASP A 58 3.21 -3.72 -10.93
CA ASP A 58 1.86 -4.23 -10.63
C ASP A 58 1.09 -4.58 -11.94
N MET A 59 1.35 -3.86 -13.04
CA MET A 59 0.83 -4.22 -14.37
C MET A 59 1.42 -5.52 -14.89
N LEU A 60 2.72 -5.73 -14.70
CA LEU A 60 3.41 -6.95 -15.14
C LEU A 60 2.89 -8.18 -14.38
N ASP A 61 2.68 -8.08 -13.06
CA ASP A 61 2.13 -9.19 -12.28
C ASP A 61 0.72 -9.58 -12.72
N VAL A 62 -0.14 -8.62 -13.08
CA VAL A 62 -1.47 -8.93 -13.63
C VAL A 62 -1.36 -9.60 -15.01
N ILE A 63 -0.50 -9.07 -15.88
CA ILE A 63 -0.25 -9.66 -17.21
C ILE A 63 0.23 -11.10 -17.06
N PHE A 64 1.21 -11.36 -16.20
CA PHE A 64 1.81 -12.68 -16.04
C PHE A 64 0.99 -13.64 -15.17
N SER A 65 0.13 -13.15 -14.26
CA SER A 65 -0.77 -14.00 -13.46
C SER A 65 -1.90 -14.67 -14.26
N GLN A 66 -2.20 -14.19 -15.46
CA GLN A 66 -3.17 -14.80 -16.37
C GLN A 66 -2.56 -15.82 -17.34
N PHE A 67 -1.23 -15.89 -17.44
CA PHE A 67 -0.57 -16.97 -18.17
C PHE A 67 -0.46 -18.18 -17.26
N CYS A 68 -1.36 -19.15 -17.45
CA CYS A 68 -1.15 -20.48 -16.89
C CYS A 68 0.25 -20.97 -17.29
N ILE A 69 1.08 -21.39 -16.32
CA ILE A 69 2.33 -22.09 -16.60
C ILE A 69 1.97 -23.33 -17.44
N GLY A 70 2.31 -23.29 -18.74
CA GLY A 70 2.17 -24.44 -19.64
C GLY A 70 1.07 -24.39 -20.71
N LYS A 71 0.74 -23.23 -21.29
CA LYS A 71 0.16 -23.18 -22.65
C LYS A 71 0.94 -22.25 -23.56
#